data_AF-A0A383ZQE1-F1
#
_entry.id   AF-A0A383ZQE1-F1
#
_cell.length_a   1.000
_cell.length_b   1.000
_cell.length_c   1.000
_cell.angle_alpha   90.00
_cell.angle_beta   90.00
_cell.angle_gamma   90.00
#
_symmetry.space_group_name_H-M   'P 1'
#
loop_
_entity.id
_entity.type
_entity.pdbx_description
1 polymer ?
#
loop_
_entity_poly.entity_id
_entity_poly.type
_entity_poly.pdbx_seq_one_letter_code
_entity_poly.pdbx_strand_id
1 'polypeptide(L)'
;MSGALDVLQMKEEDVLKFLAAGTHLGGTNLDFQMEQYIYKRKSDSIYITNLKRTWEKLLLAARAIVAIENPADVSVISSRNTGQRAVLKFAAATGATPIAGRFTLGTFTNQSQAAFREPRLPVWLEKPGLFKEVQ
;
A
#
# COMPACT_ATOMS: atom_id res chain seq x y z
N MET A 1 1.90 6.82 -15.31
CA MET A 1 1.26 6.53 -16.61
C MET A 1 0.13 5.53 -16.41
N SER A 2 -1.03 5.98 -15.93
CA SER A 2 -2.28 5.32 -16.32
C SER A 2 -2.25 5.31 -17.85
N GLY A 3 -2.31 4.14 -18.48
CA GLY A 3 -1.90 3.96 -19.89
C GLY A 3 -2.77 4.64 -20.95
N ALA A 4 -3.07 5.94 -20.80
CA ALA A 4 -3.92 6.78 -21.63
C ALA A 4 -5.33 6.22 -21.90
N LEU A 5 -5.78 5.25 -21.10
CA LEU A 5 -7.10 4.65 -21.23
C LEU A 5 -8.12 5.47 -20.45
N ASP A 6 -9.07 6.07 -21.17
CA ASP A 6 -10.15 6.91 -20.60
C ASP A 6 -10.99 6.16 -19.56
N VAL A 7 -11.16 4.85 -19.74
CA VAL A 7 -11.91 3.98 -18.82
C VAL A 7 -11.29 3.89 -17.42
N LEU A 8 -9.96 4.04 -17.33
CA LEU A 8 -9.21 3.95 -16.06
C LEU A 8 -8.87 5.33 -15.48
N GLN A 9 -9.42 6.40 -16.05
CA GLN A 9 -9.26 7.73 -15.51
C GLN A 9 -9.97 7.84 -14.15
N MET A 10 -9.45 8.75 -13.33
CA MET A 10 -9.98 9.02 -12.01
C MET A 10 -11.36 9.67 -12.15
N LYS A 11 -12.39 9.05 -11.57
CA LYS A 11 -13.76 9.57 -11.57
C LYS A 11 -13.96 10.58 -10.44
N GLU A 12 -14.89 11.51 -10.63
CA GLU A 12 -15.22 12.53 -9.63
C GLU A 12 -15.65 11.92 -8.28
N GLU A 13 -16.43 10.84 -8.31
CA GLU A 13 -16.87 10.13 -7.11
C GLU A 13 -15.70 9.60 -6.26
N ASP A 14 -14.63 9.14 -6.91
CA ASP A 14 -13.45 8.61 -6.21
C ASP A 14 -12.61 9.75 -5.63
N VAL A 15 -12.51 10.88 -6.34
CA VAL A 15 -11.86 12.10 -5.81
C VAL A 15 -12.55 12.55 -4.52
N LEU A 16 -13.88 12.58 -4.50
CA LEU A 16 -14.65 12.96 -3.31
C LEU A 16 -14.36 12.03 -2.12
N LYS A 17 -14.25 10.72 -2.34
CA LYS A 17 -13.88 9.75 -1.30
C LYS A 17 -12.47 10.00 -0.76
N PHE A 18 -11.50 10.31 -1.62
CA PHE A 18 -10.14 10.67 -1.18
C PHE A 18 -10.11 11.96 -0.35
N LEU A 19 -10.88 12.97 -0.76
CA LEU A 19 -10.97 14.22 -0.01
C LEU A 19 -11.65 14.01 1.34
N ALA A 20 -12.76 13.26 1.39
CA ALA A 20 -13.49 12.94 2.62
C ALA A 20 -12.64 12.12 3.61
N ALA A 21 -11.84 11.17 3.12
CA ALA A 21 -10.93 10.37 3.94
C ALA A 21 -9.64 11.12 4.33
N GLY A 22 -9.42 12.35 3.83
CA GLY A 22 -8.25 13.16 4.15
C GLY A 22 -6.93 12.64 3.56
N THR A 23 -6.95 11.78 2.54
CA THR A 23 -5.74 11.11 2.02
C THR A 23 -4.77 12.05 1.30
N HIS A 24 -5.24 13.24 0.92
CA HIS A 24 -4.43 14.30 0.32
C HIS A 24 -3.53 15.00 1.34
N LEU A 25 -3.80 14.84 2.64
CA LEU A 25 -2.99 15.39 3.72
C LEU A 25 -1.87 14.41 4.06
N GLY A 26 -0.62 14.84 3.84
CA GLY A 26 0.58 14.08 4.17
C GLY A 26 1.10 14.37 5.57
N GLY A 27 2.37 14.02 5.79
CA GLY A 27 3.09 14.34 7.01
C GLY A 27 3.66 15.76 7.03
N THR A 28 4.32 16.11 8.14
CA THR A 28 5.09 17.36 8.30
C THR A 28 6.51 17.26 7.76
N ASN A 29 7.04 16.03 7.67
CA ASN A 29 8.39 15.74 7.19
C ASN A 29 8.32 15.18 5.77
N LEU A 30 9.30 15.56 4.95
CA LEU A 30 9.43 15.12 3.57
C LEU A 30 10.74 14.35 3.38
N ASP A 31 10.61 13.18 2.78
CA ASP A 31 11.74 12.41 2.25
C ASP A 31 12.07 12.90 0.83
N PHE A 32 13.36 13.00 0.49
CA PHE A 32 13.83 13.52 -0.80
C PHE A 32 13.20 12.76 -2.00
N GLN A 33 13.06 11.43 -1.89
CA GLN A 33 12.48 10.60 -2.96
C GLN A 33 10.96 10.82 -3.14
N MET A 34 10.29 11.36 -2.12
CA MET A 34 8.85 11.60 -2.10
C MET A 34 8.47 12.99 -2.62
N GLU A 35 9.44 13.88 -2.87
CA GLU A 35 9.21 15.23 -3.41
C GLU A 35 8.37 15.22 -4.69
N GLN A 36 8.61 14.25 -5.58
CA GLN A 36 7.84 14.09 -6.80
C GLN A 36 6.34 13.81 -6.56
N TYR A 37 5.92 13.33 -5.40
CA TYR A 37 4.49 13.04 -5.15
C TYR A 37 3.76 14.21 -4.51
N ILE A 38 4.47 15.28 -4.15
CA ILE A 38 3.91 16.44 -3.47
C ILE A 38 3.46 17.50 -4.47
N TYR A 39 2.37 18.15 -4.12
CA TYR A 39 1.85 19.30 -4.85
C TYR A 39 2.34 20.61 -4.23
N LYS A 40 2.04 20.84 -2.95
CA LYS A 40 2.36 22.09 -2.24
C LYS A 40 2.44 21.86 -0.74
N ARG A 41 3.16 22.72 -0.02
CA ARG A 41 3.13 22.79 1.46
C ARG A 41 2.13 23.84 1.93
N LYS A 42 1.29 23.49 2.89
CA LYS A 42 0.36 24.43 3.56
C LYS A 42 1.10 25.29 4.60
N SER A 43 0.50 26.40 5.02
CA SER A 43 0.96 27.22 6.16
C SER A 43 1.21 26.39 7.42
N ASP A 44 0.39 25.37 7.63
CA ASP A 44 0.39 24.51 8.82
C ASP A 44 1.52 23.45 8.79
N SER A 45 2.51 23.63 7.91
CA SER A 45 3.62 22.72 7.65
C SER A 45 3.26 21.31 7.15
N ILE A 46 1.98 21.04 6.85
CA ILE A 46 1.53 19.79 6.24
C ILE A 46 1.77 19.83 4.73
N TYR A 47 2.34 18.75 4.19
CA TYR A 47 2.48 18.58 2.74
C TYR A 47 1.21 18.01 2.11
N ILE A 48 0.78 18.62 1.01
CA ILE A 48 -0.37 18.17 0.21
C ILE A 48 0.14 17.23 -0.89
N THR A 49 -0.41 16.02 -0.93
CA THR A 49 -0.06 14.98 -1.91
C THR A 49 -0.88 15.15 -3.19
N ASN A 50 -0.27 14.95 -4.36
CA ASN A 50 -0.98 15.05 -5.63
C ASN A 50 -1.81 13.79 -5.90
N LEU A 51 -3.15 13.92 -5.85
CA LEU A 51 -4.09 12.82 -6.06
C LEU A 51 -3.99 12.16 -7.44
N LYS A 52 -3.62 12.91 -8.48
CA LYS A 52 -3.43 12.31 -9.81
C LYS A 52 -2.26 11.34 -9.82
N ARG A 53 -1.14 11.73 -9.18
CA ARG A 53 0.05 10.87 -9.08
C ARG A 53 -0.20 9.65 -8.19
N THR A 54 -0.98 9.79 -7.12
CA THR A 54 -1.35 8.65 -6.26
C THR A 54 -2.22 7.64 -7.01
N TRP A 55 -3.22 8.11 -7.77
CA TRP A 55 -4.07 7.25 -8.59
C TRP A 55 -3.26 6.44 -9.61
N GLU A 56 -2.33 7.09 -10.31
CA GLU A 56 -1.49 6.41 -11.29
C GLU A 56 -0.60 5.33 -10.66
N LYS A 57 -0.07 5.56 -9.45
CA LYS A 57 0.74 4.57 -8.73
C LYS A 57 -0.11 3.43 -8.17
N LEU A 58 -1.34 3.73 -7.74
CA LEU A 58 -2.29 2.72 -7.29
C LEU A 58 -2.64 1.76 -8.44
N LEU A 59 -2.92 2.29 -9.63
CA LEU A 59 -3.17 1.46 -10.82
C LEU A 59 -1.94 0.63 -11.23
N LEU A 60 -0.73 1.19 -11.10
CA LEU A 60 0.50 0.45 -11.38
C LEU A 60 0.65 -0.75 -10.43
N ALA A 61 0.39 -0.56 -9.14
CA ALA A 61 0.41 -1.64 -8.15
C ALA A 61 -0.68 -2.70 -8.44
N ALA A 62 -1.90 -2.27 -8.77
CA ALA A 62 -2.98 -3.18 -9.15
C ALA A 62 -2.61 -4.05 -10.35
N ARG A 63 -1.97 -3.48 -11.37
CA ARG A 63 -1.46 -4.23 -12.54
C ARG A 63 -0.41 -5.26 -12.15
N ALA A 64 0.50 -4.92 -11.23
CA ALA A 64 1.50 -5.86 -10.73
C ALA A 64 0.88 -7.05 -9.98
N ILE A 65 -0.20 -6.80 -9.22
CA ILE A 65 -0.94 -7.86 -8.52
C ILE A 65 -1.65 -8.78 -9.52
N VAL A 66 -2.33 -8.22 -10.53
CA VAL A 66 -3.07 -9.00 -11.55
C VAL A 66 -2.14 -9.81 -12.44
N ALA A 67 -0.88 -9.40 -12.62
CA ALA A 67 0.10 -10.13 -13.42
C ALA A 67 0.51 -11.49 -12.81
N ILE A 68 0.13 -11.77 -11.56
CA ILE A 68 0.48 -13.01 -10.88
C ILE A 68 -0.65 -14.03 -11.09
N GLU A 69 -0.29 -15.17 -11.68
CA GLU A 69 -1.23 -16.24 -12.02
C GLU A 69 -1.96 -16.81 -10.80
N ASN A 70 -1.22 -17.08 -9.71
CA ASN A 70 -1.77 -17.58 -8.47
C ASN A 70 -1.94 -16.44 -7.44
N PRO A 71 -3.16 -16.00 -7.12
CA PRO A 71 -3.37 -14.91 -6.18
C PRO A 71 -2.89 -15.24 -4.76
N ALA A 72 -2.82 -16.52 -4.38
CA ALA A 72 -2.33 -16.94 -3.07
C ALA A 72 -0.83 -16.65 -2.87
N ASP A 73 -0.05 -16.51 -3.95
CA ASP A 73 1.37 -16.15 -3.90
C ASP A 73 1.58 -14.65 -3.63
N VAL A 74 0.50 -13.86 -3.56
CA VAL A 74 0.53 -12.48 -3.10
C VAL A 74 0.29 -12.46 -1.60
N SER A 75 1.26 -11.93 -0.84
CA SER A 75 1.12 -11.76 0.60
C SER A 75 0.83 -10.30 0.93
N VAL A 76 -0.23 -10.04 1.71
CA VAL A 76 -0.57 -8.69 2.19
C VAL A 76 -0.31 -8.59 3.68
N ILE A 77 0.44 -7.56 4.08
CA ILE A 77 1.05 -7.52 5.41
C ILE A 77 0.79 -6.18 6.09
N SER A 78 0.40 -6.25 7.37
CA SER A 78 0.36 -5.10 8.27
C SER A 78 0.60 -5.53 9.70
N SER A 79 1.48 -4.81 10.39
CA SER A 79 1.74 -5.01 11.82
C SER A 79 0.86 -4.12 12.68
N ARG A 80 0.51 -2.92 12.19
CA ARG A 80 -0.32 -1.95 12.90
C ARG A 80 -1.78 -2.37 13.01
N ASN A 81 -2.35 -2.12 14.17
CA ASN A 81 -3.76 -2.41 14.48
C ASN A 81 -4.74 -1.72 13.51
N THR A 82 -4.37 -0.55 12.96
CA THR A 82 -5.20 0.18 11.99
C THR A 82 -5.35 -0.56 10.65
N GLY A 83 -4.32 -1.30 10.23
CA GLY A 83 -4.27 -1.99 8.94
C GLY A 83 -4.74 -3.45 8.99
N GLN A 84 -4.67 -4.11 10.14
CA GLN A 84 -4.96 -5.55 10.28
C GLN A 84 -6.33 -5.97 9.69
N ARG A 85 -7.39 -5.23 9.99
CA ARG A 85 -8.73 -5.54 9.46
C ARG A 85 -8.82 -5.33 7.94
N ALA A 86 -8.15 -4.30 7.43
CA ALA A 86 -8.11 -4.02 6.00
C ALA A 86 -7.37 -5.12 5.23
N VAL A 87 -6.25 -5.63 5.77
CA VAL A 87 -5.52 -6.79 5.21
C VAL A 87 -6.43 -8.00 5.10
N LEU A 88 -7.12 -8.37 6.18
CA LEU A 88 -8.00 -9.54 6.20
C LEU A 88 -9.13 -9.43 5.18
N LYS A 89 -9.74 -8.25 5.06
CA LYS A 89 -10.81 -8.01 4.08
C LYS A 89 -10.28 -7.97 2.65
N PHE A 90 -9.11 -7.41 2.42
CA PHE A 90 -8.48 -7.37 1.11
C PHE A 90 -8.13 -8.79 0.63
N ALA A 91 -7.48 -9.59 1.48
CA ALA A 91 -7.11 -10.96 1.15
C ALA A 91 -8.33 -11.85 0.92
N ALA A 92 -9.40 -11.69 1.70
CA ALA A 92 -10.65 -12.41 1.48
C ALA A 92 -11.31 -12.05 0.12
N ALA A 93 -11.16 -10.82 -0.36
CA ALA A 93 -11.72 -10.38 -1.63
C ALA A 93 -10.87 -10.79 -2.85
N THR A 94 -9.55 -10.84 -2.70
CA THR A 94 -8.61 -11.13 -3.80
C THR A 94 -8.12 -12.58 -3.83
N GLY A 95 -8.28 -13.34 -2.75
CA GLY A 95 -7.67 -14.66 -2.58
C GLY A 95 -6.20 -14.61 -2.17
N ALA A 96 -5.67 -13.43 -1.85
CA ALA A 96 -4.30 -13.24 -1.36
C ALA A 96 -4.11 -13.83 0.05
N THR A 97 -2.86 -14.06 0.45
CA THR A 97 -2.52 -14.55 1.79
C THR A 97 -2.36 -13.38 2.78
N PRO A 98 -3.21 -13.28 3.83
CA PRO A 98 -3.08 -12.22 4.81
C PRO A 98 -2.06 -12.55 5.89
N ILE A 99 -1.21 -11.59 6.22
CA ILE A 99 -0.37 -11.58 7.42
C ILE A 99 -0.75 -10.36 8.25
N ALA A 100 -1.66 -10.57 9.20
CA ALA A 100 -2.13 -9.53 10.10
C ALA A 100 -1.46 -9.65 11.46
N GLY A 101 -0.93 -8.55 11.98
CA GLY A 101 -0.32 -8.49 13.31
C GLY A 101 1.19 -8.68 13.25
N ARG A 102 1.77 -9.23 14.33
CA ARG A 102 3.22 -9.33 14.46
C ARG A 102 3.80 -10.18 13.33
N PHE A 103 4.62 -9.56 12.49
CA PHE A 103 5.38 -10.26 11.47
C PHE A 103 6.46 -11.12 12.13
N THR A 104 6.43 -12.43 11.93
CA THR A 104 7.48 -13.32 12.43
C THR A 104 8.74 -13.15 11.59
N LEU A 105 9.87 -12.85 12.25
CA LEU A 105 11.15 -12.79 11.56
C LEU A 105 11.50 -14.18 11.02
N GLY A 106 11.99 -14.25 9.78
CA GLY A 106 12.28 -15.52 9.11
C GLY A 106 11.12 -16.14 8.34
N THR A 107 9.92 -15.54 8.34
CA THR A 107 8.75 -16.08 7.59
C THR A 107 9.05 -16.32 6.11
N PHE A 108 9.90 -15.49 5.50
CA PHE A 108 10.25 -15.58 4.08
C PHE A 108 11.61 -16.25 3.80
N THR A 109 12.39 -16.58 4.83
CA THR A 109 13.78 -17.05 4.66
C THR A 109 14.05 -18.38 5.36
N ASN A 110 13.32 -18.70 6.42
CA ASN A 110 13.54 -19.89 7.23
C ASN A 110 12.58 -21.01 6.81
N GLN A 111 13.04 -21.89 5.92
CA GLN A 111 12.29 -23.05 5.43
C GLN A 111 11.89 -24.07 6.51
N SER A 112 12.58 -24.09 7.66
CA SER A 112 12.28 -25.01 8.76
C SER A 112 11.09 -24.55 9.62
N GLN A 113 10.60 -23.33 9.43
CA GLN A 113 9.50 -22.79 10.22
C GLN A 113 8.14 -23.25 9.66
N ALA A 114 7.22 -23.66 10.54
CA ALA A 114 5.87 -24.07 10.13
C ALA A 114 5.07 -22.95 9.42
N ALA A 115 5.40 -21.69 9.71
CA ALA A 115 4.79 -20.52 9.10
C ALA A 115 5.55 -20.01 7.86
N PHE A 116 6.49 -20.79 7.30
CA PHE A 116 7.26 -20.41 6.12
C PHE A 116 6.35 -20.15 4.92
N ARG A 117 6.61 -19.05 4.20
CA ARG A 117 5.89 -18.64 2.99
C ARG A 117 6.86 -18.04 1.99
N GLU A 118 6.66 -18.34 0.71
CA GLU A 118 7.41 -17.73 -0.39
C GLU A 118 6.47 -16.92 -1.29
N PRO A 119 6.13 -15.68 -0.90
CA PRO A 119 5.31 -14.84 -1.77
C PRO A 119 6.13 -14.34 -2.96
N ARG A 120 5.51 -14.34 -4.15
CA ARG A 120 6.06 -13.72 -5.35
C ARG A 120 5.97 -12.19 -5.28
N LEU A 121 4.97 -11.68 -4.58
CA LEU A 121 4.76 -10.24 -4.38
C LEU A 121 4.27 -9.94 -2.97
N PRO A 122 5.09 -9.29 -2.13
CA PRO A 122 4.65 -8.75 -0.86
C PRO A 122 4.09 -7.33 -1.02
N VAL A 123 2.88 -7.11 -0.49
CA VAL A 123 2.24 -5.80 -0.41
C VAL A 123 2.23 -5.33 1.05
N TRP A 124 2.88 -4.21 1.30
CA TRP A 124 3.01 -3.60 2.63
C TRP A 124 2.11 -2.37 2.74
N LEU A 125 1.30 -2.30 3.80
CA LEU A 125 0.47 -1.12 4.09
C LEU A 125 1.23 0.01 4.81
N GLU A 126 2.49 -0.23 5.20
CA GLU A 126 3.24 0.64 6.10
C GLU A 126 4.60 1.05 5.51
N LYS A 127 5.16 2.15 6.02
CA LYS A 127 6.50 2.58 5.62
C LYS A 127 7.51 1.50 6.01
N PRO A 128 8.39 1.05 5.10
CA PRO A 128 9.36 -0.03 5.37
C PRO A 128 10.23 0.19 6.62
N GLY A 129 10.46 1.45 7.01
CA GLY A 129 11.26 1.80 8.19
C GLY A 129 10.63 1.40 9.53
N LEU A 130 9.31 1.36 9.64
CA LEU A 130 8.61 1.03 10.90
C LEU A 130 8.65 -0.47 11.25
N PHE A 131 9.04 -1.34 10.31
CA PHE A 131 9.26 -2.76 10.63
C PHE A 131 10.48 -3.00 11.50
N LYS A 132 11.40 -2.02 11.60
CA LYS A 132 12.59 -2.11 12.45
C LYS A 132 12.33 -1.74 13.92
N GLU A 133 11.20 -1.10 14.24
CA GLU A 133 10.95 -0.51 15.57
C GLU A 133 10.12 -1.40 16.52
N VAL A 134 9.87 -2.67 16.17
CA VAL A 134 9.24 -3.65 17.07
C VAL A 134 10.28 -4.63 17.66
N GLN A 135 11.50 -4.13 17.86
CA GLN A 135 12.56 -4.80 18.61
C GLN A 135 12.82 -4.06 19.92
#